data_AF-F5IX34-F1
#
_entry.id   AF-F5IX34-F1
#
_cell.length_a   1.000
_cell.length_b   1.000
_cell.length_c   1.000
_cell.angle_alpha   90.00
_cell.angle_beta   90.00
_cell.angle_gamma   90.00
#
_symmetry.space_group_name_H-M   'P 1'
#
loop_
_entity.id
_entity.type
_entity.pdbx_description
1 polymer ?
#
loop_
_entity_poly.entity_id
_entity_poly.type
_entity_poly.pdbx_seq_one_letter_code
_entity_poly.pdbx_strand_id
1 'polypeptide(L)'
;MKRLVKAEFFNLLIDNSSVTNLKMQHAYEIFVIDVLTLNQTETDYRTIFRSLNLTRIEFQSLQAQILYEQGEKCPKISLLAESNFSD
;
A
#
# COMPACT_ATOMS: atom_id res chain seq x y z
N MET A 1 -11.23 1.79 -15.66
CA MET A 1 -10.98 1.99 -17.12
C MET A 1 -12.22 2.28 -17.96
N LYS A 2 -13.30 1.48 -17.97
CA LYS A 2 -14.49 1.73 -18.84
C LYS A 2 -15.14 3.12 -18.68
N ARG A 3 -15.04 3.73 -17.50
CA ARG A 3 -15.50 5.10 -17.22
C ARG A 3 -14.64 6.18 -17.89
N LEU A 4 -13.31 6.02 -17.89
CA LEU A 4 -12.37 6.98 -18.49
C LEU A 4 -12.52 7.10 -20.01
N VAL A 5 -12.76 5.98 -20.69
CA VAL A 5 -12.94 5.96 -22.15
C VAL A 5 -14.21 6.71 -22.59
N LYS A 6 -15.17 6.91 -21.69
CA LYS A 6 -16.41 7.67 -21.93
C LYS A 6 -16.34 9.12 -21.44
N ALA A 7 -15.17 9.59 -20.99
CA ALA A 7 -15.01 10.95 -20.51
C ALA A 7 -15.31 11.96 -21.62
N GLU A 8 -15.91 13.09 -21.26
CA GLU A 8 -16.23 14.17 -22.20
C GLU A 8 -14.99 14.60 -23.00
N PHE A 9 -13.81 14.59 -22.38
CA PHE A 9 -12.54 14.88 -23.04
C PHE A 9 -12.30 14.04 -24.30
N PHE A 10 -12.53 12.72 -24.27
CA PHE A 10 -12.37 11.87 -25.45
C PHE A 10 -13.47 12.11 -26.49
N ASN A 11 -14.69 12.40 -26.05
CA ASN A 11 -15.76 12.75 -26.98
C ASN A 11 -15.42 14.04 -27.74
N LEU A 12 -14.85 15.05 -27.05
CA LEU A 12 -14.42 16.29 -27.68
C LEU A 12 -13.21 16.12 -28.61
N LEU A 13 -12.34 15.14 -28.36
CA LEU A 13 -11.22 14.81 -29.27
C LEU A 13 -11.68 14.06 -30.52
N ILE A 14 -12.72 13.23 -30.40
CA ILE A 14 -13.27 12.45 -31.52
C ILE A 14 -14.23 13.31 -32.36
N ASP A 15 -14.98 14.19 -31.70
CA ASP A 15 -15.88 15.10 -32.37
C ASP A 15 -15.08 16.12 -33.18
N ASN A 16 -15.36 16.19 -34.48
CA ASN A 16 -14.66 17.07 -35.40
C ASN A 16 -15.26 18.49 -35.39
N SER A 17 -16.03 18.81 -34.36
CA SER A 17 -16.69 20.09 -34.16
C SER A 17 -15.71 21.13 -33.60
N SER A 18 -15.94 22.40 -33.93
CA SER A 18 -15.14 23.49 -33.36
C SER A 18 -15.52 23.68 -31.90
N VAL A 19 -14.65 23.26 -31.00
CA VAL A 19 -14.80 23.39 -29.54
C VAL A 19 -13.95 24.57 -29.06
N THR A 20 -14.46 25.34 -28.09
CA THR A 20 -13.67 26.42 -27.48
C THR A 20 -12.54 25.86 -26.63
N ASN A 21 -11.39 26.55 -26.62
CA ASN A 21 -10.25 26.17 -25.77
C ASN A 21 -10.64 26.03 -24.29
N LEU A 22 -11.55 26.89 -23.80
CA LEU A 22 -12.05 26.84 -22.42
C LEU A 22 -12.81 25.54 -22.13
N LYS A 23 -13.70 25.10 -23.04
CA LYS A 23 -14.42 23.84 -22.88
C LYS A 23 -13.46 22.64 -22.95
N MET A 24 -12.49 22.68 -23.85
CA MET A 24 -11.47 21.64 -23.98
C MET A 24 -10.62 21.50 -22.71
N GLN A 25 -10.15 22.63 -22.17
CA GLN A 25 -9.36 22.66 -20.94
C GLN A 25 -10.17 22.13 -19.75
N HIS A 26 -11.40 22.59 -19.57
CA HIS A 26 -12.26 22.13 -18.49
C HIS A 26 -12.51 20.61 -18.55
N ALA A 27 -12.78 20.06 -19.74
CA ALA A 27 -12.96 18.62 -19.92
C ALA A 27 -11.68 17.82 -19.60
N TYR A 28 -10.51 18.37 -19.94
CA TYR A 28 -9.21 17.78 -19.59
C TYR A 28 -8.95 17.77 -18.08
N GLU A 29 -9.21 18.89 -17.39
CA GLU A 29 -9.06 19.00 -15.93
C GLU A 29 -9.92 17.96 -15.20
N ILE A 30 -11.18 17.82 -15.61
CA ILE A 30 -12.08 16.79 -15.07
C ILE A 30 -11.55 15.38 -15.34
N PHE A 31 -11.04 15.12 -16.54
CA PHE A 31 -10.45 13.83 -16.88
C PHE A 31 -9.26 13.48 -15.97
N VAL A 32 -8.36 14.44 -15.70
CA VAL A 32 -7.21 14.24 -14.82
C VAL A 32 -7.65 13.95 -13.38
N ILE A 33 -8.65 14.68 -12.87
CA ILE A 33 -9.23 14.41 -11.54
C ILE A 33 -9.77 12.98 -11.48
N ASP A 34 -10.55 12.56 -12.48
CA ASP A 34 -11.10 11.20 -12.56
C ASP A 34 -10.01 10.12 -12.60
N VAL A 35 -8.89 10.34 -13.32
CA VAL A 35 -7.71 9.45 -13.32
C VAL A 35 -7.12 9.34 -11.91
N LEU A 36 -6.90 10.48 -11.25
CA LEU A 36 -6.30 10.53 -9.92
C LEU A 36 -7.19 9.84 -8.88
N THR A 37 -8.49 10.10 -8.89
CA THR A 37 -9.45 9.46 -7.98
C THR A 37 -9.55 7.95 -8.20
N LEU A 38 -9.53 7.47 -9.45
CA LEU A 38 -9.51 6.02 -9.71
C LEU A 38 -8.22 5.37 -9.21
N ASN A 39 -7.08 6.04 -9.34
CA ASN A 39 -5.80 5.56 -8.82
C ASN A 39 -5.71 5.63 -7.28
N GLN A 40 -6.57 6.42 -6.62
CA GLN A 40 -6.66 6.49 -5.15
C GLN A 40 -7.48 5.34 -4.55
N THR A 41 -8.20 4.54 -5.35
CA THR A 41 -9.02 3.41 -4.85
C THR A 41 -8.25 2.11 -4.63
N GLU A 42 -6.92 2.16 -4.54
CA GLU A 42 -6.24 1.22 -3.66
C GLU A 42 -6.65 1.59 -2.23
N THR A 43 -7.46 0.76 -1.59
CA THR A 43 -7.26 0.55 -0.16
C THR A 43 -5.77 0.28 0.01
N ASP A 44 -5.08 1.33 0.45
CA ASP A 44 -3.66 1.59 0.29
C ASP A 44 -2.88 0.29 0.44
N TYR A 45 -2.29 -0.23 -0.65
CA TYR A 45 -1.52 -1.48 -0.62
C TYR A 45 -0.54 -1.46 0.55
N ARG A 46 0.01 -0.28 0.86
CA ARG A 46 0.84 -0.01 2.02
C ARG A 46 0.11 -0.20 3.36
N THR A 47 -1.14 0.21 3.49
CA THR A 47 -1.98 -0.05 4.67
C THR A 47 -2.26 -1.54 4.83
N ILE A 48 -2.65 -2.26 3.76
CA ILE A 48 -2.85 -3.72 3.81
C ILE A 48 -1.54 -4.42 4.18
N PHE A 49 -0.44 -4.06 3.54
CA PHE A 49 0.89 -4.61 3.80
C PHE A 49 1.37 -4.35 5.24
N ARG A 50 1.10 -3.15 5.79
CA ARG A 50 1.40 -2.82 7.19
C ARG A 50 0.57 -3.66 8.15
N SER A 51 -0.74 -3.78 7.92
CA SER A 51 -1.61 -4.62 8.75
C SER A 51 -1.17 -6.07 8.74
N LEU A 52 -0.87 -6.64 7.56
CA LEU A 52 -0.39 -8.02 7.44
C LEU A 52 0.95 -8.25 8.17
N ASN A 53 1.90 -7.32 8.08
CA ASN A 53 3.17 -7.43 8.79
C ASN A 53 2.99 -7.33 10.31
N LEU A 54 2.14 -6.41 10.79
CA LEU A 54 1.87 -6.27 12.21
C LEU A 54 1.25 -7.56 12.78
N THR A 55 0.24 -8.11 12.08
CA THR A 55 -0.39 -9.38 12.44
C THR A 55 0.64 -10.52 12.48
N ARG A 56 1.56 -10.62 11.52
CA ARG A 56 2.63 -11.63 11.55
C ARG A 56 3.51 -11.53 12.80
N ILE A 57 3.90 -10.32 13.19
CA ILE A 57 4.74 -10.09 14.38
C ILE A 57 3.98 -10.48 15.65
N GLU A 58 2.71 -10.11 15.76
CA GLU A 58 1.86 -10.47 16.90
C GLU A 58 1.70 -11.99 17.03
N PHE A 59 1.48 -12.70 15.91
CA PHE A 59 1.42 -14.16 15.91
C PHE A 59 2.74 -14.82 16.33
N GLN A 60 3.89 -14.28 15.89
CA GLN A 60 5.21 -14.78 16.32
C GLN A 60 5.43 -14.55 17.82
N SER A 61 5.00 -13.39 18.34
CA SER A 61 5.07 -13.08 19.76
C SER A 61 4.19 -14.03 20.57
N LEU A 62 2.95 -14.27 20.13
CA LEU A 62 2.04 -15.21 20.78
C LEU A 62 2.57 -16.65 20.71
N GLN A 63 3.13 -17.06 19.57
CA GLN A 63 3.76 -18.38 19.44
C GLN A 63 4.93 -18.53 20.43
N ALA A 64 5.78 -17.52 20.55
CA ALA A 64 6.85 -17.51 21.53
C ALA A 64 6.29 -17.63 22.95
N GLN A 65 5.29 -16.82 23.31
CA GLN A 65 4.64 -16.87 24.62
C GLN A 65 4.06 -18.25 24.93
N ILE A 66 3.33 -18.85 23.99
CA ILE A 66 2.76 -20.19 24.13
C ILE A 66 3.87 -21.21 24.41
N LEU A 67 4.98 -21.17 23.65
CA LEU A 67 6.11 -22.07 23.86
C LEU A 67 6.78 -21.89 25.23
N TYR A 68 6.90 -20.65 25.72
CA TYR A 68 7.42 -20.34 27.06
C TYR A 68 6.46 -20.81 28.16
N GLU A 69 5.14 -20.67 27.98
CA GLU A 69 4.13 -21.03 28.99
C GLU A 69 3.82 -22.54 29.02
N GLN A 70 4.05 -23.27 27.92
CA GLN A 70 3.87 -24.74 27.86
C GLN A 70 5.03 -25.54 28.48
N GLY A 71 6.00 -24.89 29.12
CA GLY A 71 7.05 -25.57 29.88
C GLY A 71 8.19 -26.15 29.03
N GLU A 72 8.28 -25.83 27.74
CA GLU A 72 9.46 -26.14 26.95
C GLU A 72 10.55 -25.09 27.20
N LYS A 73 11.52 -25.48 28.03
CA LYS A 73 12.85 -24.89 28.26
C LYS A 73 13.13 -23.57 27.53
N CYS A 74 13.42 -22.54 28.33
CA CYS A 74 14.03 -21.28 27.91
C CYS A 74 15.01 -21.49 26.72
N PRO A 75 14.83 -20.76 25.60
CA PRO A 75 15.85 -20.67 24.57
C PRO A 75 17.13 -20.21 25.26
N LYS A 76 18.16 -21.06 25.27
CA LYS A 76 19.50 -20.62 25.64
C LYS A 76 19.87 -19.53 24.64
N ILE A 77 19.76 -18.28 25.06
CA ILE A 77 20.42 -17.16 24.40
C ILE A 77 21.90 -17.53 24.48
N SER A 78 22.43 -18.08 23.39
CA SER A 78 23.87 -18.26 23.23
C SER A 78 24.45 -16.86 23.09
N LEU A 79 24.73 -16.22 24.22
CA LEU A 79 25.68 -15.13 24.30
C LEU A 79 27.06 -15.72 23.97
N LEU A 80 27.31 -15.93 22.69
CA LEU A 80 28.63 -16.31 22.19
C LEU A 80 29.49 -15.04 22.13
N ALA A 81 30.27 -14.88 23.21
CA ALA A 81 31.66 -14.40 23.30
C ALA A 81 31.96 -12.98 22.74
N GLU A 82 32.82 -12.15 23.35
CA GLU A 82 34.04 -12.41 24.10
C GLU A 82 34.26 -11.26 25.10
N SER A 83 34.34 -11.56 26.40
CA SER A 83 35.10 -10.72 27.33
C SER A 83 36.39 -11.47 27.64
N ASN A 84 37.40 -11.25 26.81
CA ASN A 84 38.79 -11.57 27.16
C ASN A 84 39.20 -10.61 28.28
N PHE A 85 38.95 -11.01 29.53
CA PHE A 85 39.61 -10.40 30.69
C PHE A 85 41.02 -10.99 30.79
N SER A 86 42.00 -10.09 30.75
CA SER A 86 43.38 -10.33 31.18
C SER A 86 43.41 -10.77 32.65
N ASP A 87 44.29 -11.74 32.93
CA ASP A 87 45.22 -11.73 34.07
C ASP A 87 46.49 -12.49 33.66
#